data_AF-A0A820IJ35-F1
#
_entry.id   AF-A0A820IJ35-F1
#
_cell.length_a   1.000
_cell.length_b   1.000
_cell.length_c   1.000
_cell.angle_alpha   90.00
_cell.angle_beta   90.00
_cell.angle_gamma   90.00
#
_symmetry.space_group_name_H-M   'P 1'
#
loop_
_entity.id
_entity.type
_entity.pdbx_description
1 polymer ?
#
loop_
_entity_poly.entity_id
_entity_poly.type
_entity_poly.pdbx_seq_one_letter_code
_entity_poly.pdbx_strand_id
1 'polypeptide(L)'
;MAHRRCFSECHLKTVLNFVSAVLVPIVIAIFSIILALQQKSIAETNRDVDLRITADQHRQNVELALDGQRDAKLVAYMNEISHLLLTNNFSLSKRILTSIVRPKTLAVLRQIDVTRKGYLIQFLRESRMISTTSPPVLSLAGADLNDIDLSEHEKPVDMRQVSFFGASLDDASFTRVSLGYIVILAIVACAELLSMMPGSTM
;
A
#
# COMPACT_ATOMS: atom_id res chain seq x y z
N MET A 1 96.23 19.51 5.65
CA MET A 1 95.11 19.29 6.58
C MET A 1 93.86 18.83 5.81
N ALA A 2 93.80 17.58 5.32
CA ALA A 2 92.69 17.15 4.44
C ALA A 2 92.35 15.64 4.56
N HIS A 3 92.51 15.02 5.75
CA HIS A 3 92.39 13.56 5.85
C HIS A 3 91.49 13.03 6.98
N ARG A 4 90.68 13.89 7.64
CA ARG A 4 89.80 13.48 8.75
C ARG A 4 88.29 13.61 8.50
N ARG A 5 87.84 14.05 7.32
CA ARG A 5 86.40 14.21 7.03
C ARG A 5 85.72 13.03 6.30
N CYS A 6 86.49 12.09 5.73
CA CYS A 6 85.93 11.03 4.87
C CYS A 6 85.43 9.78 5.62
N PHE A 7 85.86 9.54 6.87
CA PHE A 7 85.53 8.30 7.61
C PHE A 7 84.11 8.32 8.21
N SER A 8 83.56 9.50 8.50
CA SER A 8 82.26 9.64 9.15
C SER A 8 81.07 9.44 8.22
N GLU A 9 81.20 9.77 6.92
CA GLU A 9 80.07 9.74 5.99
C GLU A 9 79.74 8.32 5.48
N CYS A 10 80.73 7.42 5.47
CA CYS A 10 80.55 6.06 4.96
C CYS A 10 79.83 5.15 5.96
N HIS A 11 80.14 5.28 7.25
CA HIS A 11 79.50 4.49 8.31
C HIS A 11 78.08 4.96 8.62
N LEU A 12 77.81 6.27 8.49
CA LEU A 12 76.48 6.84 8.74
C LEU A 12 75.45 6.31 7.73
N LYS A 13 75.82 6.21 6.44
CA LYS A 13 74.94 5.68 5.38
C LYS A 13 74.62 4.19 5.56
N THR A 14 75.58 3.39 6.00
CA THR A 14 75.37 1.96 6.27
C THR A 14 74.42 1.73 7.45
N VAL A 15 74.58 2.51 8.52
CA VAL A 15 73.68 2.47 9.68
C VAL A 15 72.28 2.98 9.30
N LEU A 16 72.19 4.04 8.49
CA LEU A 16 70.91 4.60 8.03
C LEU A 16 70.12 3.60 7.16
N ASN A 17 70.80 2.81 6.33
CA ASN A 17 70.17 1.77 5.50
C ASN A 17 69.62 0.59 6.33
N PHE A 18 70.29 0.24 7.44
CA PHE A 18 69.80 -0.81 8.33
C PHE A 18 68.63 -0.32 9.19
N VAL A 19 68.68 0.94 9.62
CA VAL A 19 67.60 1.59 10.36
C VAL A 19 66.35 1.72 9.49
N SER A 20 66.48 2.13 8.22
CA SER A 20 65.32 2.24 7.31
C SER A 20 64.68 0.88 6.99
N ALA A 21 65.47 -0.19 6.87
CA ALA A 21 64.97 -1.54 6.61
C ALA A 21 64.09 -2.11 7.74
N VAL A 22 64.34 -1.70 8.99
CA VAL A 22 63.59 -2.16 10.18
C VAL A 22 62.45 -1.19 10.54
N LEU A 23 62.61 0.10 10.26
CA LEU A 23 61.62 1.13 10.61
C LEU A 23 60.32 0.98 9.79
N VAL A 24 60.43 0.68 8.49
CA VAL A 24 59.28 0.57 7.58
C VAL A 24 58.27 -0.48 8.04
N PRO A 25 58.63 -1.75 8.33
CA PRO A 25 57.65 -2.74 8.79
C PRO A 25 57.06 -2.40 10.17
N ILE A 26 57.82 -1.75 11.06
CA ILE A 26 57.33 -1.35 12.39
C ILE A 26 56.26 -0.26 12.27
N VAL A 27 56.47 0.75 11.42
CA VAL A 27 55.48 1.81 11.19
C VAL A 27 54.19 1.25 10.61
N ILE A 28 54.27 0.30 9.68
CA ILE A 28 53.09 -0.37 9.11
C ILE A 28 52.34 -1.17 10.18
N ALA A 29 53.05 -1.88 11.06
CA ALA A 29 52.42 -2.64 12.14
C ALA A 29 51.70 -1.73 13.13
N ILE A 30 52.32 -0.63 13.55
CA ILE A 30 51.73 0.37 14.46
C ILE A 30 50.52 1.04 13.81
N PHE A 31 50.65 1.46 12.54
CA PHE A 31 49.55 2.07 11.80
C PHE A 31 48.35 1.11 11.66
N SER A 32 48.59 -0.17 11.38
CA SER A 32 47.55 -1.19 11.31
C SER A 32 46.81 -1.38 12.64
N ILE A 33 47.54 -1.35 13.77
CA ILE A 33 46.95 -1.47 15.12
C ILE A 33 46.08 -0.24 15.44
N ILE A 34 46.53 0.97 15.09
CA ILE A 34 45.77 2.20 15.31
C ILE A 34 44.45 2.18 14.52
N LEU A 35 44.49 1.78 13.24
CA LEU A 35 43.29 1.66 12.41
C LEU A 35 42.31 0.63 12.98
N ALA A 36 42.80 -0.52 13.44
CA ALA A 36 41.98 -1.56 14.06
C ALA A 36 41.31 -1.10 15.36
N LEU A 37 41.99 -0.26 16.15
CA LEU A 37 41.43 0.31 17.39
C LEU A 37 40.40 1.42 17.12
N GLN A 38 40.54 2.21 16.05
CA GLN A 38 39.55 3.23 15.66
C GLN A 38 38.22 2.63 15.18
N GLN A 39 38.29 1.50 14.46
CA GLN A 39 37.11 0.84 13.87
C GLN A 39 36.10 0.32 14.90
N LYS A 40 36.52 0.11 16.15
CA LYS A 40 35.68 -0.48 17.21
C LYS A 40 34.49 0.41 17.61
N SER A 41 34.63 1.74 17.49
CA SER A 41 33.57 2.70 17.85
C SER A 41 32.47 2.87 16.79
N ILE A 42 32.78 2.58 15.53
CA ILE A 42 31.87 2.70 14.39
C ILE A 42 30.85 1.54 14.40
N ALA A 43 31.25 0.37 14.89
CA ALA A 43 30.39 -0.81 14.94
C ALA A 43 29.26 -0.72 16.00
N GLU A 44 29.44 0.04 17.09
CA GLU A 44 28.45 0.10 18.18
C GLU A 44 27.34 1.11 17.90
N THR A 45 27.68 2.32 17.45
CA THR A 45 26.69 3.36 17.10
C THR A 45 25.78 2.93 15.95
N ASN A 46 26.32 2.11 15.04
CA ASN A 46 25.57 1.61 13.89
C ASN A 46 24.53 0.56 14.26
N ARG A 47 24.67 -0.19 15.38
CA ARG A 47 23.73 -1.27 15.73
C ARG A 47 22.32 -0.76 16.03
N ASP A 48 22.20 0.33 16.77
CA ASP A 48 20.88 0.89 17.12
C ASP A 48 20.19 1.51 15.91
N VAL A 49 20.98 2.11 15.00
CA VAL A 49 20.48 2.65 13.73
C VAL A 49 20.03 1.52 12.82
N ASP A 50 20.82 0.44 12.70
CA ASP A 50 20.53 -0.72 11.86
C ASP A 50 19.29 -1.49 12.33
N LEU A 51 19.10 -1.64 13.65
CA LEU A 51 17.89 -2.22 14.23
C LEU A 51 16.64 -1.38 13.92
N ARG A 52 16.72 -0.05 14.02
CA ARG A 52 15.60 0.85 13.72
C ARG A 52 15.24 0.84 12.24
N ILE A 53 16.24 0.92 11.36
CA ILE A 53 16.05 0.86 9.91
C ILE A 53 15.40 -0.47 9.51
N THR A 54 15.88 -1.59 10.06
CA THR A 54 15.33 -2.92 9.77
C THR A 54 13.87 -3.04 10.24
N ALA A 55 13.54 -2.51 11.42
CA ALA A 55 12.19 -2.55 11.96
C ALA A 55 11.22 -1.67 11.15
N ASP A 56 11.64 -0.46 10.78
CA ASP A 56 10.83 0.46 9.98
C ASP A 56 10.61 -0.07 8.56
N GLN A 57 11.66 -0.61 7.93
CA GLN A 57 11.54 -1.31 6.65
C GLN A 57 10.59 -2.49 6.73
N HIS A 58 10.65 -3.28 7.80
CA HIS A 58 9.75 -4.41 7.95
C HIS A 58 8.29 -3.97 8.07
N ARG A 59 8.00 -2.89 8.83
CA ARG A 59 6.66 -2.32 8.93
C ARG A 59 6.15 -1.82 7.59
N GLN A 60 6.97 -1.06 6.86
CA GLN A 60 6.63 -0.57 5.52
C GLN A 60 6.38 -1.73 4.55
N ASN A 61 7.23 -2.76 4.57
CA ASN A 61 7.07 -3.92 3.70
C ASN A 61 5.79 -4.71 4.02
N VAL A 62 5.43 -4.84 5.31
CA VAL A 62 4.16 -5.46 5.71
C VAL A 62 2.97 -4.64 5.23
N GLU A 63 3.02 -3.32 5.40
CA GLU A 63 1.96 -2.41 4.94
C GLU A 63 1.80 -2.47 3.41
N LEU A 64 2.90 -2.37 2.66
CA LEU A 64 2.91 -2.49 1.20
C LEU A 64 2.42 -3.88 0.74
N ALA A 65 2.77 -4.95 1.45
CA ALA A 65 2.31 -6.29 1.13
C ALA A 65 0.80 -6.45 1.37
N LEU A 66 0.28 -5.90 2.48
CA LEU A 66 -1.15 -5.89 2.78
C LEU A 66 -1.92 -5.05 1.77
N ASP A 67 -1.39 -3.88 1.39
CA ASP A 67 -1.99 -3.00 0.40
C ASP A 67 -2.04 -3.67 -0.98
N GLY A 68 -0.91 -4.26 -1.42
CA GLY A 68 -0.84 -5.05 -2.65
C GLY A 68 -1.78 -6.26 -2.63
N GLN A 69 -2.03 -6.87 -1.46
CA GLN A 69 -3.01 -7.95 -1.35
C GLN A 69 -4.45 -7.45 -1.59
N ARG A 70 -4.81 -6.25 -1.11
CA ARG A 70 -6.13 -5.66 -1.35
C ARG A 70 -6.33 -5.31 -2.81
N ASP A 71 -5.32 -4.75 -3.47
CA ASP A 71 -5.33 -4.52 -4.91
C ASP A 71 -5.48 -5.81 -5.71
N ALA A 72 -4.70 -6.84 -5.35
CA ALA A 72 -4.77 -8.13 -6.02
C ALA A 72 -6.18 -8.74 -5.92
N LYS A 73 -6.87 -8.59 -4.77
CA LYS A 73 -8.25 -9.05 -4.61
C LYS A 73 -9.23 -8.30 -5.52
N LEU A 74 -9.12 -6.97 -5.58
CA LEU A 74 -9.96 -6.16 -6.47
C LEU A 74 -9.75 -6.53 -7.93
N VAL A 75 -8.49 -6.56 -8.39
CA VAL A 75 -8.12 -6.88 -9.77
C VAL A 75 -8.53 -8.30 -10.14
N ALA A 76 -8.29 -9.28 -9.27
CA ALA A 76 -8.71 -10.67 -9.50
C ALA A 76 -10.23 -10.78 -9.66
N TYR A 77 -11.00 -10.10 -8.81
CA TYR A 77 -12.45 -10.07 -8.92
C TYR A 77 -12.92 -9.39 -10.22
N MET A 78 -12.37 -8.22 -10.57
CA MET A 78 -12.74 -7.51 -11.80
C MET A 78 -12.43 -8.36 -13.04
N ASN A 79 -11.29 -9.06 -13.05
CA ASN A 79 -10.92 -9.99 -14.12
C ASN A 79 -11.89 -11.17 -14.20
N GLU A 80 -12.26 -11.77 -13.07
CA GLU A 80 -13.23 -12.88 -13.02
C GLU A 80 -14.59 -12.46 -13.58
N ILE A 81 -15.11 -11.30 -13.14
CA ILE A 81 -16.39 -10.79 -13.64
C ILE A 81 -16.30 -10.39 -15.12
N SER A 82 -15.19 -9.77 -15.54
CA SER A 82 -14.97 -9.44 -16.95
C SER A 82 -14.96 -10.69 -17.83
N HIS A 83 -14.27 -11.75 -17.38
CA HIS A 83 -14.27 -13.04 -18.07
C HIS A 83 -15.69 -13.62 -18.13
N LEU A 84 -16.43 -13.65 -17.01
CA LEU A 84 -17.81 -14.11 -16.99
C LEU A 84 -18.71 -13.32 -17.95
N LEU A 85 -18.59 -12.00 -18.00
CA LEU A 85 -19.34 -11.15 -18.93
C LEU A 85 -18.98 -11.48 -20.38
N LEU A 86 -17.69 -11.57 -20.71
CA LEU A 86 -17.23 -11.87 -22.07
C LEU A 86 -17.69 -13.26 -22.54
N THR A 87 -17.58 -14.29 -21.70
CA THR A 87 -18.04 -15.65 -22.05
C THR A 87 -19.55 -15.74 -22.23
N ASN A 88 -20.32 -14.87 -21.57
CA ASN A 88 -21.79 -14.87 -21.62
C ASN A 88 -22.37 -13.74 -22.49
N ASN A 89 -21.60 -13.17 -23.43
CA ASN A 89 -22.04 -12.07 -24.30
C ASN A 89 -22.67 -10.89 -23.53
N PHE A 90 -22.07 -10.52 -22.39
CA PHE A 90 -22.51 -9.47 -21.48
C PHE A 90 -23.92 -9.66 -20.89
N SER A 91 -24.45 -10.88 -20.92
CA SER A 91 -25.77 -11.21 -20.40
C SER A 91 -25.68 -12.35 -19.37
N LEU A 92 -25.83 -12.02 -18.09
CA LEU A 92 -25.84 -12.99 -17.01
C LEU A 92 -27.27 -13.30 -16.58
N SER A 93 -27.59 -14.59 -16.42
CA SER A 93 -28.90 -14.99 -15.89
C SER A 93 -29.07 -14.54 -14.43
N LYS A 94 -30.32 -14.32 -14.00
CA LYS A 94 -30.64 -14.01 -12.59
C LYS A 94 -30.06 -15.04 -11.61
N ARG A 95 -30.03 -16.32 -12.00
CA ARG A 95 -29.45 -17.40 -11.20
C ARG A 95 -27.94 -17.21 -11.00
N ILE A 96 -27.20 -16.89 -12.06
CA ILE A 96 -25.75 -16.64 -11.96
C ILE A 96 -25.49 -15.40 -11.10
N LEU A 97 -26.26 -14.32 -11.31
CA LEU A 97 -26.10 -13.10 -10.52
C LEU A 97 -26.36 -13.34 -9.02
N THR A 98 -27.42 -14.05 -8.67
CA THR A 98 -27.81 -14.26 -7.26
C THR A 98 -27.00 -15.34 -6.56
N SER A 99 -26.62 -16.42 -7.24
CA SER A 99 -25.92 -17.56 -6.64
C SER A 99 -24.40 -17.48 -6.70
N ILE A 100 -23.83 -16.73 -7.64
CA ILE A 100 -22.38 -16.69 -7.86
C ILE A 100 -21.85 -15.27 -7.68
N VAL A 101 -22.35 -14.32 -8.47
CA VAL A 101 -21.79 -12.97 -8.51
C VAL A 101 -22.04 -12.25 -7.19
N ARG A 102 -23.29 -12.18 -6.73
CA ARG A 102 -23.66 -11.43 -5.52
C ARG A 102 -22.87 -11.86 -4.28
N PRO A 103 -22.80 -13.17 -3.92
CA PRO A 103 -21.99 -13.59 -2.78
C PRO A 103 -20.52 -13.17 -2.89
N LYS A 104 -19.94 -13.29 -4.10
CA LYS A 104 -18.56 -12.88 -4.36
C LYS A 104 -18.39 -11.36 -4.23
N THR A 105 -19.29 -10.57 -4.81
CA THR A 105 -19.27 -9.10 -4.70
C THR A 105 -19.29 -8.66 -3.24
N LEU A 106 -20.22 -9.21 -2.44
CA LEU A 106 -20.34 -8.87 -1.02
C LEU A 106 -19.10 -9.32 -0.22
N ALA A 107 -18.52 -10.47 -0.54
CA ALA A 107 -17.31 -10.96 0.10
C ALA A 107 -16.09 -10.10 -0.21
N VAL A 108 -15.97 -9.59 -1.45
CA VAL A 108 -14.87 -8.71 -1.86
C VAL A 108 -15.03 -7.32 -1.24
N LEU A 109 -16.23 -6.74 -1.26
CA LEU A 109 -16.50 -5.44 -0.65
C LEU A 109 -16.11 -5.40 0.84
N ARG A 110 -16.30 -6.49 1.59
CA ARG A 110 -15.91 -6.59 3.00
C ARG A 110 -14.40 -6.68 3.24
N GLN A 111 -13.61 -6.99 2.22
CA GLN A 111 -12.17 -7.30 2.35
C GLN A 111 -11.25 -6.20 1.81
N ILE A 112 -11.81 -5.23 1.09
CA ILE A 112 -11.09 -4.11 0.50
C ILE A 112 -11.42 -2.82 1.25
N ASP A 113 -10.50 -1.88 1.26
CA ASP A 113 -10.66 -0.54 1.85
C ASP A 113 -11.62 0.34 1.04
N VAL A 114 -11.96 1.48 1.64
CA VAL A 114 -12.94 2.45 1.16
C VAL A 114 -12.66 2.97 -0.25
N THR A 115 -11.40 3.26 -0.58
CA THR A 115 -11.00 3.74 -1.91
C THR A 115 -11.25 2.66 -2.95
N ARG A 116 -10.84 1.42 -2.65
CA ARG A 116 -11.04 0.27 -3.54
C ARG A 116 -12.51 -0.14 -3.67
N LYS A 117 -13.34 0.04 -2.63
CA LYS A 117 -14.81 -0.10 -2.74
C LYS A 117 -15.36 0.87 -3.79
N GLY A 118 -14.87 2.11 -3.82
CA GLY A 118 -15.19 3.11 -4.84
C GLY A 118 -14.98 2.61 -6.27
N TYR A 119 -13.78 2.13 -6.57
CA TYR A 119 -13.44 1.58 -7.88
C TYR A 119 -14.30 0.37 -8.26
N LEU A 120 -14.59 -0.51 -7.30
CA LEU A 120 -15.45 -1.66 -7.54
C LEU A 120 -16.90 -1.24 -7.88
N ILE A 121 -17.48 -0.29 -7.16
CA ILE A 121 -18.82 0.22 -7.45
C ILE A 121 -18.88 0.87 -8.83
N GLN A 122 -17.84 1.63 -9.20
CA GLN A 122 -17.74 2.20 -10.54
C GLN A 122 -17.69 1.13 -11.62
N PHE A 123 -16.85 0.11 -11.47
CA PHE A 123 -16.77 -1.01 -12.41
C PHE A 123 -18.12 -1.73 -12.58
N LEU A 124 -18.82 -2.03 -11.48
CA LEU A 124 -20.14 -2.68 -11.51
C LEU A 124 -21.20 -1.81 -12.20
N ARG A 125 -21.08 -0.49 -12.09
CA ARG A 125 -21.97 0.47 -12.78
C ARG A 125 -21.65 0.55 -14.27
N GLU A 126 -20.39 0.67 -14.65
CA GLU A 126 -19.95 0.76 -16.05
C GLU A 126 -20.24 -0.52 -16.84
N SER A 127 -20.13 -1.68 -16.18
CA SER A 127 -20.55 -2.97 -16.72
C SER A 127 -22.07 -3.19 -16.71
N ARG A 128 -22.86 -2.18 -16.29
CA ARG A 128 -24.33 -2.20 -16.16
C ARG A 128 -24.88 -3.27 -15.22
N MET A 129 -24.06 -3.87 -14.36
CA MET A 129 -24.48 -4.93 -13.45
C MET A 129 -25.41 -4.44 -12.34
N ILE A 130 -25.20 -3.21 -11.88
CA ILE A 130 -26.05 -2.56 -10.85
C ILE A 130 -26.98 -1.50 -11.44
N SER A 131 -27.07 -1.42 -12.78
CA SER A 131 -27.91 -0.45 -13.47
C SER A 131 -29.35 -0.93 -13.55
N THR A 132 -30.30 -0.12 -13.07
CA THR A 132 -31.74 -0.43 -13.07
C THR A 132 -32.37 -0.44 -14.45
N THR A 133 -31.65 0.00 -15.49
CA THR A 133 -32.12 0.01 -16.88
C THR A 133 -31.99 -1.31 -17.62
N SER A 134 -31.24 -2.28 -17.09
CA SER A 134 -31.00 -3.55 -17.77
C SER A 134 -31.15 -4.73 -16.79
N PRO A 135 -32.37 -5.26 -16.59
CA PRO A 135 -32.54 -6.46 -15.78
C PRO A 135 -31.95 -7.70 -16.49
N PRO A 136 -31.43 -8.68 -15.73
CA PRO A 136 -31.43 -8.77 -14.27
C PRO A 136 -30.34 -7.93 -13.60
N VAL A 137 -30.70 -7.24 -12.50
CA VAL A 137 -29.81 -6.34 -11.74
C VAL A 137 -29.17 -7.08 -10.57
N LEU A 138 -27.88 -6.84 -10.35
CA LEU A 138 -27.15 -7.29 -9.17
C LEU A 138 -27.60 -6.48 -7.94
N SER A 139 -28.21 -7.14 -6.96
CA SER A 139 -28.60 -6.50 -5.70
C SER A 139 -27.40 -6.34 -4.76
N LEU A 140 -27.19 -5.11 -4.29
CA LEU A 140 -26.20 -4.76 -3.26
C LEU A 140 -26.77 -4.79 -1.83
N ALA A 141 -27.98 -5.34 -1.62
CA ALA A 141 -28.54 -5.45 -0.28
C ALA A 141 -27.59 -6.25 0.64
N GLY A 142 -27.28 -5.70 1.81
CA GLY A 142 -26.30 -6.24 2.77
C GLY A 142 -24.84 -5.97 2.42
N ALA A 143 -24.56 -5.10 1.43
CA ALA A 143 -23.22 -4.57 1.18
C ALA A 143 -22.86 -3.54 2.25
N ASP A 144 -21.63 -3.62 2.73
CA ASP A 144 -21.02 -2.59 3.55
C ASP A 144 -20.27 -1.62 2.63
N LEU A 145 -20.87 -0.44 2.42
CA LEU A 145 -20.32 0.67 1.66
C LEU A 145 -20.11 1.89 2.56
N ASN A 146 -19.91 1.68 3.86
CA ASN A 146 -19.61 2.74 4.79
C ASN A 146 -18.28 3.42 4.43
N ASP A 147 -18.21 4.73 4.68
CA ASP A 147 -17.05 5.60 4.43
C ASP A 147 -16.60 5.67 2.97
N ILE A 148 -17.41 5.17 2.02
CA ILE A 148 -17.03 5.18 0.60
C ILE A 148 -16.98 6.62 0.09
N ASP A 149 -15.87 6.97 -0.56
CA ASP A 149 -15.76 8.24 -1.27
C ASP A 149 -15.83 8.01 -2.78
N LEU A 150 -16.92 8.48 -3.39
CA LEU A 150 -17.10 8.45 -4.85
C LEU A 150 -16.73 9.79 -5.50
N SER A 151 -16.27 10.77 -4.71
CA SER A 151 -16.00 12.14 -5.16
C SER A 151 -14.63 12.36 -5.79
N GLU A 152 -13.67 11.46 -5.55
CA GLU A 152 -12.28 11.57 -6.02
C GLU A 152 -12.09 11.39 -7.54
N HIS A 153 -13.15 11.16 -8.30
CA HIS A 153 -13.05 10.85 -9.71
C HIS A 153 -12.98 12.12 -10.58
N GLU A 154 -12.05 12.14 -11.55
CA GLU A 154 -11.86 13.27 -12.49
C GLU A 154 -13.13 13.64 -13.28
N LYS A 155 -14.07 12.70 -13.42
CA LYS A 155 -15.34 12.88 -14.15
C LYS A 155 -16.53 12.70 -13.22
N PRO A 156 -17.58 13.54 -13.35
CA PRO A 156 -18.83 13.34 -12.62
C PRO A 156 -19.39 11.94 -12.87
N VAL A 157 -19.67 11.20 -11.80
CA VAL A 157 -20.22 9.85 -11.88
C VAL A 157 -21.74 9.93 -11.89
N ASP A 158 -22.39 9.39 -12.93
CA ASP A 158 -23.86 9.41 -13.05
C ASP A 158 -24.50 8.17 -12.40
N MET A 159 -24.91 8.28 -11.15
CA MET A 159 -25.54 7.18 -10.41
C MET A 159 -27.08 7.23 -10.46
N ARG A 160 -27.68 7.96 -11.42
CA ARG A 160 -29.15 8.14 -11.47
C ARG A 160 -29.96 6.85 -11.61
N GLN A 161 -29.32 5.77 -12.08
CA GLN A 161 -29.93 4.48 -12.36
C GLN A 161 -29.31 3.35 -11.54
N VAL A 162 -28.71 3.65 -10.38
CA VAL A 162 -28.14 2.64 -9.48
C VAL A 162 -29.01 2.52 -8.24
N SER A 163 -29.32 1.30 -7.82
CA SER A 163 -30.02 1.05 -6.56
C SER A 163 -29.06 0.53 -5.50
N PHE A 164 -28.92 1.29 -4.41
CA PHE A 164 -28.21 0.89 -3.20
C PHE A 164 -29.17 0.39 -2.11
N PHE A 165 -30.40 -0.01 -2.48
CA PHE A 165 -31.40 -0.45 -1.52
C PHE A 165 -30.87 -1.59 -0.63
N GLY A 166 -30.91 -1.38 0.68
CA GLY A 166 -30.44 -2.33 1.70
C GLY A 166 -28.92 -2.40 1.87
N ALA A 167 -28.13 -1.55 1.21
CA ALA A 167 -26.70 -1.40 1.50
C ALA A 167 -26.51 -0.39 2.66
N SER A 168 -25.46 -0.60 3.45
CA SER A 168 -25.02 0.37 4.47
C SER A 168 -24.18 1.45 3.80
N LEU A 169 -24.50 2.72 4.07
CA LEU A 169 -23.89 3.90 3.44
C LEU A 169 -23.53 4.97 4.49
N ASP A 170 -23.22 4.54 5.71
CA ASP A 170 -22.85 5.46 6.79
C ASP A 170 -21.60 6.23 6.38
N ASP A 171 -21.63 7.56 6.57
CA ASP A 171 -20.53 8.48 6.22
C ASP A 171 -20.05 8.43 4.75
N ALA A 172 -20.88 7.92 3.83
CA ALA A 172 -20.58 7.88 2.40
C ALA A 172 -20.61 9.27 1.75
N SER A 173 -19.57 9.62 0.98
CA SER A 173 -19.50 10.87 0.22
C SER A 173 -19.90 10.66 -1.25
N PHE A 174 -20.94 11.38 -1.66
CA PHE A 174 -21.42 11.43 -3.04
C PHE A 174 -21.18 12.81 -3.69
N THR A 175 -20.20 13.56 -3.19
CA THR A 175 -19.86 14.88 -3.73
C THR A 175 -19.48 14.75 -5.21
N ARG A 176 -20.07 15.59 -6.09
CA ARG A 176 -19.91 15.49 -7.57
C ARG A 176 -20.51 14.25 -8.26
N VAL A 177 -21.36 13.49 -7.57
CA VAL A 177 -22.12 12.38 -8.15
C VAL A 177 -23.53 12.85 -8.53
N SER A 178 -23.96 12.57 -9.77
CA SER A 178 -25.35 12.81 -10.16
C SER A 178 -26.24 11.70 -9.63
N LEU A 179 -27.00 11.98 -8.58
CA LEU A 179 -27.94 11.04 -7.98
C LEU A 179 -29.34 11.21 -8.58
N GLY A 180 -30.03 10.09 -8.78
CA GLY A 180 -31.41 10.08 -9.27
C GLY A 180 -32.39 10.23 -8.11
N TYR A 181 -33.60 10.70 -8.41
CA TYR A 181 -34.69 10.93 -7.44
C TYR A 181 -34.95 9.72 -6.51
N ILE A 182 -34.75 8.50 -7.02
CA ILE A 182 -34.95 7.24 -6.28
C ILE A 182 -33.86 7.00 -5.22
N VAL A 183 -32.61 7.42 -5.47
CA VAL A 183 -31.50 7.23 -4.52
C VAL A 183 -31.60 8.24 -3.38
N ILE A 184 -32.05 9.46 -3.67
CA ILE A 184 -32.29 10.48 -2.65
C ILE A 184 -33.35 10.00 -1.64
N LEU A 185 -34.44 9.38 -2.11
CA LEU A 185 -35.46 8.77 -1.24
C LEU A 185 -34.89 7.64 -0.35
N ALA A 186 -33.97 6.83 -0.86
CA ALA A 186 -33.35 5.77 -0.07
C ALA A 186 -32.38 6.29 1.00
N ILE A 187 -31.57 7.31 0.65
CA ILE A 187 -30.64 7.95 1.61
C ILE A 187 -31.43 8.71 2.69
N VAL A 188 -32.45 9.48 2.30
CA VAL A 188 -33.30 10.23 3.24
C VAL A 188 -34.12 9.28 4.12
N ALA A 189 -34.70 8.21 3.57
CA ALA A 189 -35.43 7.24 4.37
C ALA A 189 -34.54 6.49 5.37
N CYS A 190 -33.28 6.18 5.02
CA CYS A 190 -32.31 5.63 5.97
C CYS A 190 -31.94 6.65 7.05
N ALA A 191 -31.67 7.91 6.70
CA ALA A 191 -31.35 8.96 7.66
C ALA A 191 -32.53 9.25 8.62
N GLU A 192 -33.77 9.28 8.11
CA GLU A 192 -34.98 9.43 8.92
C GLU A 192 -35.20 8.22 9.84
N LEU A 193 -35.03 6.98 9.35
CA LEU A 193 -35.13 5.77 10.18
C LEU A 193 -34.05 5.72 11.28
N LEU A 194 -32.83 6.20 11.02
CA LEU A 194 -31.76 6.27 12.02
C LEU A 194 -32.04 7.34 13.09
N SER A 195 -32.61 8.49 12.68
CA SER A 195 -33.01 9.57 13.59
C SER A 195 -34.23 9.24 14.47
N MET A 196 -34.96 8.18 14.12
CA MET A 196 -36.21 7.76 14.76
C MET A 196 -36.01 6.58 15.73
N MET A 197 -34.76 6.13 15.94
CA MET A 197 -34.38 5.17 16.98
C MET A 197 -34.15 5.91 18.32
N PRO A 198 -35.03 5.80 19.34
CA PRO A 198 -34.77 6.40 20.63
C PRO A 198 -33.84 5.51 21.44
N GLY A 199 -32.62 5.98 21.71
CA GLY A 199 -31.81 5.48 22.82
C GLY A 199 -30.45 4.90 22.44
N SER A 200 -29.44 5.76 22.41
CA SER A 200 -28.06 5.41 22.81
C SER A 200 -27.32 6.65 23.30
N THR A 201 -27.88 7.30 24.32
CA THR A 201 -27.09 8.09 25.27
C THR A 201 -27.27 7.47 26.66
N MET A 202 -26.46 6.46 26.95
CA MET A 202 -25.90 6.18 28.27
C MET A 202 -24.54 5.51 28.10
#